data_AF-A0A345H2U2-F1
#
_entry.id   AF-A0A345H2U2-F1
#
_cell.length_a   1.000
_cell.length_b   1.000
_cell.length_c   1.000
_cell.angle_alpha   90.00
_cell.angle_beta   90.00
_cell.angle_gamma   90.00
#
_symmetry.space_group_name_H-M   'P 1'
#
loop_
_entity.id
_entity.type
_entity.pdbx_description
1 polymer ?
#
loop_
_entity_poly.entity_id
_entity_poly.type
_entity_poly.pdbx_seq_one_letter_code
_entity_poly.pdbx_strand_id
1 'polypeptide(L)'
;MAVNIQSIQFQHILFDVNDKPVKTAKVQIQFYNVYLKSWLAFTDDLIVSSGKLVHALKIPSRISTTNQTIRVVREVLKSGGTPSFRIISATSQSGLPEVIATTFTATIEGDSKLNIDFGKSWLLDPKAYIKKIDHLIIATQVPVFELSNTIRIMEEEKDNAVAQVTGLNTTITSLADERDSLLSQLSIVQNDFETRNQQVADLNNSLQTISANLANEQALRETLEVDKNNLEAELAAQREQMEGLEMAEVGGANYQNMYDDLQEEVSNISIERDDLQLQISDITIERDDLIQQVSDISIERDNLQIQVSDISIERDNLQIQVSNLTTEKDNLALEKVSFLASISQLQTAVQQEKARVTAKETELQNQQTLVNNLQVENGKLQEQLAEAQDFSITDHPNKLSASKVYSSIVNDVVKAEEELVNSRYKLSNISLNLKTTVEKGPEGTIFGLLDYESAKDVNSAAISDISLDIVPSDTLATNVSQKMPNILGLTETAVRKVLLNYGLQLDAVYHATEDKNLIAGQAFKQSPAPDTAVEEGQEVIVIFAKPLN
;
A
#
# COMPACT_ATOMS: atom_id res chain seq x y z
N MET A 1 -7.06 8.85 73.94
CA MET A 1 -6.60 10.23 74.16
C MET A 1 -6.86 10.99 72.86
N ALA A 2 -7.66 12.05 72.90
CA ALA A 2 -7.91 12.86 71.70
C ALA A 2 -6.65 13.67 71.39
N VAL A 3 -5.99 13.38 70.27
CA VAL A 3 -4.82 14.16 69.84
C VAL A 3 -5.30 15.52 69.33
N ASN A 4 -4.77 16.60 69.90
CA ASN A 4 -5.17 17.95 69.54
C ASN A 4 -4.36 18.46 68.34
N ILE A 5 -4.59 17.87 67.16
CA ILE A 5 -3.93 18.28 65.92
C ILE A 5 -4.39 19.69 65.52
N GLN A 6 -3.45 20.62 65.47
CA GLN A 6 -3.64 22.04 65.11
C GLN A 6 -3.22 22.33 63.66
N SER A 7 -2.41 21.47 63.04
CA SER A 7 -1.99 21.65 61.65
C SER A 7 -1.68 20.32 60.96
N ILE A 8 -1.91 20.27 59.64
CA ILE A 8 -1.52 19.17 58.76
C ILE A 8 -0.46 19.69 57.79
N GLN A 9 0.68 19.02 57.67
CA GLN A 9 1.69 19.31 56.66
C GLN A 9 1.72 18.19 55.63
N PHE A 10 1.55 18.55 54.37
CA PHE A 10 1.63 17.66 53.23
C PHE A 10 2.99 17.78 52.54
N GLN A 11 3.57 16.64 52.21
CA GLN A 11 4.85 16.53 51.51
C GLN A 11 4.74 15.52 50.36
N HIS A 12 5.40 15.81 49.25
CA HIS A 12 5.52 14.89 48.12
C HIS A 12 6.72 15.27 47.24
N ILE A 13 7.33 14.28 46.59
CA ILE A 13 8.36 14.50 45.59
C ILE A 13 7.93 13.91 44.24
N LEU A 14 7.89 14.74 43.21
CA LEU A 14 7.51 14.41 41.85
C LEU A 14 8.69 14.46 40.90
N PHE A 15 8.86 13.38 40.15
CA PHE A 15 9.82 13.21 39.07
C PHE A 15 9.09 13.09 37.73
N ASP A 16 9.75 13.48 36.65
CA ASP A 16 9.31 13.16 35.29
C ASP A 16 9.73 11.74 34.89
N VAL A 17 9.36 11.32 33.67
CA VAL A 17 9.69 9.99 33.13
C VAL A 17 11.20 9.69 33.04
N ASN A 18 12.06 10.70 33.16
CA ASN A 18 13.52 10.61 33.03
C ASN A 18 14.25 10.82 34.37
N ASP A 19 13.56 10.62 35.49
CA ASP A 19 14.09 10.80 36.85
C ASP A 19 14.53 12.23 37.19
N LYS A 20 14.01 13.24 36.48
CA LYS A 20 14.30 14.65 36.80
C LYS A 20 13.17 15.25 37.63
N PRO A 21 13.47 16.04 38.68
CA PRO A 21 12.43 16.72 39.45
C PRO A 21 11.54 17.58 38.54
N VAL A 22 10.23 17.41 38.66
CA VAL A 22 9.28 18.14 37.82
C VAL A 22 9.45 19.65 38.05
N LYS A 23 9.74 20.41 36.98
CA LYS A 23 10.08 21.84 37.09
C LYS A 23 8.98 22.64 37.79
N THR A 24 7.75 22.49 37.29
CA THR A 24 6.53 23.10 37.85
C THR A 24 5.34 22.19 37.58
N ALA A 25 4.52 21.90 38.59
CA ALA A 25 3.22 21.25 38.42
C ALA A 25 2.18 21.86 39.35
N LYS A 26 0.91 21.91 38.93
CA LYS A 26 -0.20 22.30 39.80
C LYS A 26 -0.92 21.05 40.28
N VAL A 27 -1.05 20.92 41.60
CA VAL A 27 -1.66 19.76 42.24
C VAL A 27 -2.71 20.19 43.25
N GLN A 28 -3.69 19.34 43.52
CA GLN A 28 -4.69 19.58 44.54
C GLN A 28 -4.75 18.37 45.47
N ILE A 29 -4.90 18.63 46.77
CA ILE A 29 -5.10 17.59 47.76
C ILE A 29 -6.60 17.40 47.97
N GLN A 30 -7.04 16.15 47.88
CA GLN A 30 -8.42 15.77 48.12
C GLN A 30 -8.53 14.86 49.33
N PHE A 31 -9.66 14.94 50.01
CA PHE A 31 -10.01 14.11 51.15
C PHE A 31 -11.23 13.25 50.81
N TYR A 32 -11.22 11.99 51.22
CA TYR A 32 -12.36 11.09 51.01
C TYR A 32 -13.40 11.25 52.11
N ASN A 33 -14.55 11.82 51.76
CA ASN A 33 -15.67 11.93 52.68
C ASN A 33 -16.50 10.64 52.66
N VAL A 34 -16.37 9.85 53.73
CA VAL A 34 -17.02 8.54 53.87
C VAL A 34 -18.56 8.64 53.87
N TYR A 35 -19.13 9.75 54.35
CA TYR A 35 -20.58 9.94 54.39
C TYR A 35 -21.15 10.23 53.00
N LEU A 36 -20.43 11.04 52.21
CA LEU A 36 -20.82 11.38 50.84
C LEU A 36 -20.30 10.36 49.80
N LYS A 37 -19.48 9.40 50.25
CA LYS A 37 -18.77 8.42 49.41
C LYS A 37 -18.01 9.06 48.24
N SER A 38 -17.51 10.27 48.44
CA SER A 38 -16.90 11.08 47.38
C SER A 38 -15.61 11.77 47.84
N TRP A 39 -14.72 12.02 46.87
CA TRP A 39 -13.51 12.82 47.07
C TRP A 39 -13.85 14.30 46.97
N LEU A 40 -13.47 15.07 47.98
CA LEU A 40 -13.69 16.51 48.04
C LEU A 40 -12.35 17.25 48.01
N ALA A 41 -12.32 18.42 47.37
CA ALA A 41 -11.18 19.32 47.44
C ALA A 41 -10.91 19.73 48.90
N PHE A 42 -9.68 19.50 49.35
CA PHE A 42 -9.23 19.85 50.70
C PHE A 42 -8.34 21.08 50.70
N THR A 43 -7.60 21.31 49.61
CA THR A 43 -6.79 22.51 49.38
C THR A 43 -7.21 23.20 48.09
N ASP A 44 -6.84 24.47 47.93
CA ASP A 44 -6.76 25.11 46.62
C ASP A 44 -5.60 24.51 45.80
N ASP A 45 -5.43 24.99 44.57
CA ASP A 45 -4.32 24.59 43.70
C ASP A 45 -2.96 24.92 44.34
N LEU A 46 -2.16 23.89 44.56
CA LEU A 46 -0.81 23.96 45.10
C LEU A 46 0.21 23.87 43.96
N ILE A 47 1.31 24.60 44.07
CA ILE A 47 2.40 24.56 43.09
C ILE A 47 3.52 23.69 43.63
N VAL A 48 3.86 22.64 42.88
CA VAL A 48 5.06 21.83 43.06
C VAL A 48 6.19 22.53 42.30
N SER A 49 7.26 22.89 43.01
CA SER A 49 8.42 23.57 42.44
C SER A 49 9.66 22.69 42.60
N SER A 50 10.43 22.52 41.52
CA SER A 50 11.63 21.65 41.54
C SER A 50 11.35 20.26 42.09
N GLY A 51 10.19 19.70 41.72
CA GLY A 51 9.71 18.39 42.13
C GLY A 51 9.26 18.28 43.58
N LYS A 52 9.29 19.34 44.41
CA LYS A 52 8.91 19.26 45.83
C LYS A 52 7.58 19.97 46.10
N LEU A 53 6.67 19.26 46.76
CA LEU A 53 5.47 19.80 47.37
C LEU A 53 5.70 19.87 48.88
N VAL A 54 5.52 21.05 49.47
CA VAL A 54 5.44 21.24 50.91
C VAL A 54 4.31 22.23 51.19
N HIS A 55 3.25 21.79 51.85
CA HIS A 55 2.10 22.65 52.14
C HIS A 55 1.59 22.40 53.56
N ALA A 56 1.43 23.47 54.35
CA ALA A 56 0.92 23.38 55.72
C ALA A 56 -0.46 24.04 55.81
N LEU A 57 -1.43 23.29 56.37
CA LEU A 57 -2.80 23.73 56.58
C LEU A 57 -3.12 23.76 58.08
N LYS A 58 -3.62 24.90 58.56
CA LYS A 58 -4.06 25.04 59.96
C LYS A 58 -5.46 24.46 60.13
N ILE A 59 -5.64 23.64 61.15
CA ILE A 59 -6.96 23.17 61.58
C ILE A 59 -7.54 24.21 62.54
N PRO A 60 -8.69 24.85 62.23
CA PRO A 60 -9.24 25.88 63.09
C PRO A 60 -9.64 25.31 64.48
N SER A 61 -9.64 26.12 65.53
CA SER A 61 -10.11 25.68 66.86
C SER A 61 -11.65 25.68 66.96
N ARG A 62 -12.33 26.62 66.28
CA ARG A 62 -13.81 26.73 66.22
C ARG A 62 -14.38 26.04 64.97
N ILE A 63 -15.60 25.51 65.06
CA ILE A 63 -16.28 24.84 63.93
C ILE A 63 -16.63 25.90 62.89
N SER A 64 -16.05 25.79 61.69
CA SER A 64 -16.43 26.65 60.57
C SER A 64 -17.82 26.24 60.08
N THR A 65 -18.75 27.19 59.99
CA THR A 65 -20.08 26.98 59.39
C THR A 65 -20.02 27.00 57.85
N THR A 66 -18.95 27.56 57.28
CA THR A 66 -18.76 27.76 55.83
C THR A 66 -17.86 26.71 55.17
N ASN A 67 -16.84 26.18 55.85
CA ASN A 67 -15.96 25.13 55.31
C ASN A 67 -16.30 23.77 55.91
N GLN A 68 -17.22 23.06 55.25
CA GLN A 68 -17.70 21.76 55.72
C GLN A 68 -16.64 20.65 55.60
N THR A 69 -15.73 20.70 54.61
CA THR A 69 -14.69 19.69 54.41
C THR A 69 -13.69 19.65 55.56
N ILE A 70 -13.18 20.82 55.99
CA ILE A 70 -12.22 20.88 57.10
C ILE A 70 -12.85 20.50 58.45
N ARG A 71 -14.17 20.69 58.59
CA ARG A 71 -14.93 20.21 59.75
C ARG A 71 -14.90 18.68 59.81
N VAL A 72 -15.21 18.00 58.71
CA VAL A 72 -15.23 16.53 58.67
C VAL A 72 -13.85 15.95 58.95
N VAL A 73 -12.79 16.51 58.34
CA VAL A 73 -11.40 16.08 58.59
C VAL A 73 -11.02 16.23 60.06
N ARG A 74 -11.40 17.34 60.72
CA ARG A 74 -11.14 17.54 62.14
C ARG A 74 -11.82 16.50 63.02
N GLU A 75 -13.08 16.18 62.76
CA GLU A 75 -13.82 15.21 63.56
C GLU A 75 -13.24 13.80 63.42
N VAL A 76 -12.77 13.43 62.22
CA VAL A 76 -12.03 12.18 61.99
C VAL A 76 -10.74 12.16 62.83
N LEU A 77 -9.98 13.26 62.87
CA LEU A 77 -8.75 13.34 63.67
C LEU A 77 -9.03 13.29 65.18
N LYS A 78 -10.08 13.97 65.66
CA LYS A 78 -10.46 13.97 67.08
C LYS A 78 -10.93 12.61 67.59
N SER A 79 -11.56 11.81 66.72
CA SER A 79 -11.97 10.44 67.05
C SER A 79 -10.80 9.45 67.01
N GLY A 80 -9.59 9.90 66.66
CA GLY A 80 -8.39 9.07 66.53
C GLY A 80 -8.24 8.37 65.19
N GLY A 81 -9.07 8.72 64.19
CA GLY A 81 -8.96 8.22 62.83
C GLY A 81 -7.96 9.02 62.00
N THR A 82 -7.38 8.36 60.98
CA THR A 82 -6.55 9.02 59.97
C THR A 82 -7.39 9.29 58.72
N PRO A 83 -7.59 10.56 58.33
CA PRO A 83 -8.28 10.90 57.09
C PRO A 83 -7.56 10.34 55.86
N SER A 84 -8.30 9.81 54.89
CA SER A 84 -7.72 9.39 53.61
C SER A 84 -7.53 10.58 52.69
N PHE A 85 -6.28 10.82 52.29
CA PHE A 85 -5.91 11.86 51.34
C PHE A 85 -5.41 11.28 50.01
N ARG A 86 -5.58 12.05 48.93
CA ARG A 86 -4.92 11.80 47.65
C ARG A 86 -4.42 13.12 47.06
N ILE A 87 -3.40 13.04 46.22
CA ILE A 87 -2.95 14.15 45.38
C ILE A 87 -3.46 13.90 43.96
N ILE A 88 -4.06 14.93 43.37
CA ILE A 88 -4.46 14.95 41.95
C ILE A 88 -3.77 16.10 41.20
N SER A 89 -3.67 15.99 39.88
CA SER A 89 -3.32 17.10 38.99
C SER A 89 -4.47 18.11 38.96
N ALA A 90 -4.16 19.38 39.20
CA ALA A 90 -5.13 20.48 39.17
C ALA A 90 -5.38 21.01 37.74
N THR A 91 -4.66 20.49 36.74
CA THR A 91 -4.77 20.89 35.33
C THR A 91 -5.53 19.88 34.47
N SER A 92 -6.32 18.99 35.07
CA SER A 92 -7.03 17.93 34.33
C SER A 92 -7.91 18.51 33.22
N GLN A 93 -7.66 18.08 31.98
CA GLN A 93 -8.45 18.46 30.81
C GLN A 93 -9.55 17.43 30.48
N SER A 94 -9.52 16.25 31.11
CA SER A 94 -10.30 15.08 30.70
C SER A 94 -11.68 14.94 31.39
N GLY A 95 -12.02 15.86 32.30
CA GLY A 95 -13.23 15.77 33.13
C GLY A 95 -13.17 14.71 34.24
N LEU A 96 -12.17 13.82 34.22
CA LEU A 96 -11.88 12.84 35.29
C LEU A 96 -10.73 13.34 36.18
N PRO A 97 -10.74 13.01 37.49
CA PRO A 97 -9.64 13.36 38.37
C PRO A 97 -8.38 12.57 38.01
N GLU A 98 -7.31 13.29 37.71
CA GLU A 98 -5.97 12.76 37.39
C GLU A 98 -5.18 12.52 38.68
N VAL A 99 -5.20 11.29 39.18
CA VAL A 99 -4.61 10.89 40.45
C VAL A 99 -3.11 10.65 40.32
N ILE A 100 -2.35 11.34 41.16
CA ILE A 100 -0.89 11.27 41.26
C ILE A 100 -0.49 10.27 42.36
N ALA A 101 -1.05 10.42 43.56
CA ALA A 101 -0.72 9.54 44.69
C ALA A 101 -1.93 9.36 45.61
N THR A 102 -2.15 8.13 46.08
CA THR A 102 -3.24 7.76 47.01
C THR A 102 -2.73 7.15 48.32
N THR A 103 -1.45 6.76 48.35
CA THR A 103 -0.79 6.19 49.51
C THR A 103 0.13 7.24 50.13
N PHE A 104 0.17 7.27 51.45
CA PHE A 104 0.99 8.21 52.22
C PHE A 104 1.39 7.58 53.54
N THR A 105 2.45 8.10 54.12
CA THR A 105 2.82 7.86 55.51
C THR A 105 2.31 9.01 56.37
N ALA A 106 1.69 8.69 57.51
CA ALA A 106 1.18 9.66 58.46
C ALA A 106 1.99 9.58 59.75
N THR A 107 2.65 10.68 60.12
CA THR A 107 3.42 10.78 61.36
C THR A 107 2.97 11.99 62.15
N ILE A 108 2.88 11.87 63.47
CA ILE A 108 2.54 13.00 64.34
C ILE A 108 3.86 13.54 64.90
N GLU A 109 4.13 14.82 64.64
CA GLU A 109 5.31 15.53 65.12
C GLU A 109 4.91 16.39 66.33
N GLY A 110 5.39 16.01 67.52
CA GLY A 110 4.93 16.58 68.79
C GLY A 110 3.47 16.21 69.10
N ASP A 111 2.73 17.11 69.75
CA ASP A 111 1.32 16.87 70.16
C ASP A 111 0.28 17.55 69.23
N SER A 112 0.72 18.29 68.21
CA SER A 112 -0.16 19.22 67.48
C SER A 112 -0.01 19.24 65.96
N LYS A 113 0.90 18.46 65.37
CA LYS A 113 1.15 18.51 63.92
C LYS A 113 1.11 17.12 63.29
N LEU A 114 0.29 16.96 62.25
CA LEU A 114 0.20 15.74 61.45
C LEU A 114 0.98 15.93 60.14
N ASN A 115 2.03 15.16 59.93
CA ASN A 115 2.78 15.10 58.69
C ASN A 115 2.22 13.98 57.81
N ILE A 116 1.81 14.33 56.59
CA ILE A 116 1.34 13.43 55.54
C ILE A 116 2.38 13.48 54.42
N ASP A 117 3.15 12.41 54.26
CA ASP A 117 4.16 12.29 53.21
C ASP A 117 3.74 11.24 52.17
N PHE A 118 3.46 11.69 50.95
CA PHE A 118 3.09 10.86 49.80
C PHE A 118 4.30 10.19 49.13
N GLY A 119 5.51 10.39 49.66
CA GLY A 119 6.74 9.78 49.14
C GLY A 119 7.14 10.33 47.78
N LYS A 120 7.74 9.47 46.95
CA LYS A 120 8.21 9.79 45.60
C LYS A 120 7.26 9.22 44.55
N SER A 121 7.03 9.94 43.46
CA SER A 121 6.32 9.40 42.30
C SER A 121 6.87 9.96 40.99
N TRP A 122 6.84 9.13 39.94
CA TRP A 122 7.24 9.45 38.58
C TRP A 122 5.99 9.62 37.73
N LEU A 123 5.81 10.80 37.13
CA LEU A 123 4.73 11.05 36.18
C LEU A 123 4.88 10.11 34.98
N LEU A 124 3.77 9.49 34.57
CA LEU A 124 3.72 8.59 33.41
C LEU A 124 3.60 9.39 32.11
N ASP A 125 4.02 8.79 30.99
CA ASP A 125 3.75 9.35 29.66
C ASP A 125 2.21 9.45 29.45
N PRO A 126 1.69 10.59 28.98
CA PRO A 126 0.27 10.74 28.64
C PRO A 126 -0.33 9.69 27.71
N LYS A 127 0.50 9.02 26.91
CA LYS A 127 0.07 7.93 26.03
C LYS A 127 -0.08 6.58 26.74
N ALA A 128 0.42 6.45 27.97
CA ALA A 128 0.49 5.20 28.73
C ALA A 128 -0.57 5.10 29.85
N TYR A 129 -1.56 5.99 29.90
CA TYR A 129 -2.53 6.02 31.00
C TYR A 129 -3.54 4.87 30.96
N ILE A 130 -3.81 4.29 32.14
CA ILE A 130 -4.96 3.39 32.35
C ILE A 130 -6.17 4.23 32.74
N LYS A 131 -7.15 4.36 31.84
CA LYS A 131 -8.43 5.01 32.14
C LYS A 131 -9.29 4.08 32.98
N LYS A 132 -9.47 4.41 34.26
CA LYS A 132 -10.56 3.82 35.07
C LYS A 132 -11.78 4.73 35.00
N ILE A 133 -12.96 4.12 35.08
CA ILE A 133 -14.25 4.81 34.92
C ILE A 133 -14.38 6.01 35.88
N ASP A 134 -13.75 5.94 37.06
CA ASP A 134 -13.89 6.95 38.11
C ASP A 134 -12.68 7.90 38.27
N HIS A 135 -11.52 7.57 37.70
CA HIS A 135 -10.29 8.38 37.79
C HIS A 135 -9.20 7.93 36.80
N LEU A 136 -8.25 8.82 36.52
CA LEU A 136 -7.07 8.53 35.69
C LEU A 136 -5.82 8.47 36.57
N ILE A 137 -5.06 7.36 36.57
CA ILE A 137 -3.79 7.30 37.30
C ILE A 137 -2.68 7.82 36.38
N ILE A 138 -1.95 8.85 36.82
CA ILE A 138 -0.96 9.56 35.99
C ILE A 138 0.47 9.50 36.55
N ALA A 139 0.70 8.79 37.65
CA ALA A 139 2.04 8.60 38.22
C ALA A 139 2.21 7.21 38.84
N THR A 140 3.45 6.77 38.97
CA THR A 140 3.85 5.49 39.59
C THR A 140 4.87 5.71 40.70
N GLN A 141 4.91 4.80 41.67
CA GLN A 141 5.90 4.78 42.75
C GLN A 141 7.19 4.02 42.38
N VAL A 142 7.25 3.44 41.18
CA VAL A 142 8.40 2.69 40.68
C VAL A 142 8.99 3.41 39.46
N PRO A 143 10.32 3.64 39.40
CA PRO A 143 10.96 4.28 38.25
C PRO A 143 10.84 3.40 36.99
N VAL A 144 10.00 3.83 36.03
CA VAL A 144 9.73 3.06 34.79
C VAL A 144 10.97 2.93 33.90
N PHE A 145 11.85 3.93 33.90
CA PHE A 145 13.06 3.93 33.07
C PHE A 145 14.06 2.83 33.45
N GLU A 146 14.13 2.43 34.73
CA GLU A 146 15.00 1.32 35.17
C GLU A 146 14.49 -0.01 34.62
N LEU A 147 13.17 -0.20 34.59
CA LEU A 147 12.53 -1.36 33.98
C LEU A 147 12.79 -1.39 32.47
N SER A 148 12.62 -0.26 31.78
CA SER A 148 12.90 -0.16 30.34
C SER A 148 14.36 -0.47 29.99
N ASN A 149 15.33 0.03 30.78
CA ASN A 149 16.74 -0.27 30.57
C ASN A 149 17.06 -1.75 30.81
N THR A 150 16.48 -2.35 31.85
CA THR A 150 16.68 -3.77 32.17
C THR A 150 16.10 -4.65 31.06
N ILE A 151 14.91 -4.31 30.55
CA ILE A 151 14.30 -5.01 29.41
C ILE A 151 15.20 -4.92 28.18
N ARG A 152 15.71 -3.74 27.84
CA ARG A 152 16.62 -3.56 26.69
C ARG A 152 17.87 -4.44 26.81
N ILE A 153 18.50 -4.47 27.99
CA ILE A 153 19.69 -5.30 28.23
C ILE A 153 19.35 -6.79 28.09
N MET A 154 18.24 -7.23 28.67
CA MET A 154 17.78 -8.62 28.51
C MET A 154 17.44 -8.97 27.06
N GLU A 155 16.90 -8.03 26.29
CA GLU A 155 16.65 -8.21 24.86
C GLU A 155 17.97 -8.36 24.08
N GLU A 156 18.98 -7.54 24.36
CA GLU A 156 20.32 -7.66 23.77
C GLU A 156 21.00 -8.99 24.14
N GLU A 157 20.92 -9.42 25.40
CA GLU A 157 21.46 -10.71 25.85
C GLU A 157 20.74 -11.88 25.20
N LYS A 158 19.40 -11.81 25.07
CA LYS A 158 18.59 -12.81 24.39
C LYS A 158 18.97 -12.90 22.90
N ASP A 159 19.12 -11.77 22.21
CA ASP A 159 19.50 -11.76 20.80
C ASP A 159 20.91 -12.33 20.58
N ASN A 160 21.86 -12.02 21.48
CA ASN A 160 23.20 -12.62 21.48
C ASN A 160 23.16 -14.15 21.70
N ALA A 161 22.35 -14.61 22.66
CA ALA A 161 22.19 -16.04 22.92
C ALA A 161 21.55 -16.77 21.72
N VAL A 162 20.56 -16.15 21.06
CA VAL A 162 19.95 -16.68 19.83
C VAL A 162 21.00 -16.80 18.73
N ALA A 163 21.84 -15.78 18.51
CA ALA A 163 22.90 -15.82 17.52
C ALA A 163 23.91 -16.95 17.78
N GLN A 164 24.30 -17.16 19.05
CA GLN A 164 25.17 -18.27 19.45
C GLN A 164 24.52 -19.63 19.18
N VAL A 165 23.25 -19.80 19.53
CA VAL A 165 22.50 -21.05 19.28
C VAL A 165 22.41 -21.31 17.78
N THR A 166 22.14 -20.30 16.96
CA THR A 166 22.12 -20.45 15.50
C THR A 166 23.50 -20.88 14.97
N GLY A 167 24.59 -20.28 15.45
CA GLY A 167 25.96 -20.68 15.06
C GLY A 167 26.37 -22.08 15.53
N LEU A 168 25.91 -22.52 16.70
CA LEU A 168 26.09 -23.89 17.15
C LEU A 168 25.29 -24.87 16.28
N ASN A 169 24.07 -24.49 15.89
CA ASN A 169 23.22 -25.34 15.06
C ASN A 169 23.81 -25.56 13.67
N THR A 170 24.40 -24.52 13.05
CA THR A 170 25.12 -24.67 11.77
C THR A 170 26.35 -25.57 11.90
N THR A 171 27.08 -25.46 13.02
CA THR A 171 28.22 -26.34 13.32
C THR A 171 27.78 -27.81 13.48
N ILE A 172 26.66 -28.04 14.16
CA ILE A 172 26.08 -29.39 14.33
C ILE A 172 25.68 -29.98 12.98
N THR A 173 25.07 -29.20 12.09
CA THR A 173 24.72 -29.67 10.74
C THR A 173 25.97 -30.04 9.96
N SER A 174 27.01 -29.19 9.95
CA SER A 174 28.27 -29.49 9.27
C SER A 174 28.94 -30.77 9.79
N LEU A 175 28.93 -30.99 11.10
CA LEU A 175 29.48 -32.22 11.70
C LEU A 175 28.63 -33.45 11.40
N ALA A 176 27.31 -33.30 11.27
CA ALA A 176 26.43 -34.39 10.84
C ALA A 176 26.72 -34.79 9.39
N ASP A 177 26.90 -33.82 8.50
CA ASP A 177 27.28 -34.07 7.10
C ASP A 177 28.65 -34.76 6.99
N GLU A 178 29.63 -34.32 7.80
CA GLU A 178 30.95 -34.95 7.86
C GLU A 178 30.87 -36.40 8.38
N ARG A 179 30.10 -36.64 9.46
CA ARG A 179 29.85 -37.98 9.98
C ARG A 179 29.23 -38.89 8.92
N ASP A 180 28.26 -38.40 8.17
CA ASP A 180 27.56 -39.20 7.16
C ASP A 180 28.50 -39.51 5.97
N SER A 181 29.37 -38.57 5.59
CA SER A 181 30.46 -38.83 4.64
C SER A 181 31.44 -39.90 5.14
N LEU A 182 31.86 -39.82 6.40
CA LEU A 182 32.75 -40.81 7.01
C LEU A 182 32.10 -42.20 7.10
N LEU A 183 30.81 -42.28 7.38
CA LEU A 183 30.07 -43.55 7.39
C LEU A 183 30.00 -44.17 5.99
N SER A 184 29.82 -43.36 4.95
CA SER A 184 29.87 -43.84 3.56
C SER A 184 31.26 -44.36 3.20
N GLN A 185 32.32 -43.62 3.55
CA GLN A 185 33.70 -44.06 3.34
C GLN A 185 34.02 -45.37 4.09
N LEU A 186 33.55 -45.51 5.34
CA LEU A 186 33.73 -46.73 6.12
C LEU A 186 33.07 -47.94 5.44
N SER A 187 31.85 -47.77 4.92
CA SER A 187 31.15 -48.85 4.22
C SER A 187 31.88 -49.30 2.95
N ILE A 188 32.44 -48.36 2.19
CA ILE A 188 33.26 -48.67 1.00
C ILE A 188 34.48 -49.51 1.42
N VAL A 189 35.23 -49.05 2.43
CA VAL A 189 36.41 -49.76 2.92
C VAL A 189 36.07 -51.16 3.44
N GLN A 190 34.92 -51.33 4.10
CA GLN A 190 34.45 -52.63 4.58
C GLN A 190 34.16 -53.58 3.41
N ASN A 191 33.45 -53.12 2.38
CA ASN A 191 33.16 -53.92 1.20
C ASN A 191 34.44 -54.31 0.43
N ASP A 192 35.38 -53.37 0.31
CA ASP A 192 36.69 -53.62 -0.30
C ASP A 192 37.49 -54.66 0.48
N PHE A 193 37.47 -54.58 1.82
CA PHE A 193 38.13 -55.56 2.69
C PHE A 193 37.52 -56.96 2.55
N GLU A 194 36.19 -57.07 2.52
CA GLU A 194 35.50 -58.35 2.30
C GLU A 194 35.85 -58.94 0.93
N THR A 195 35.83 -58.12 -0.12
CA THR A 195 36.22 -58.53 -1.48
C THR A 195 37.68 -59.00 -1.50
N ARG A 196 38.58 -58.28 -0.84
CA ARG A 196 40.00 -58.65 -0.76
C ARG A 196 40.21 -59.95 0.01
N ASN A 197 39.47 -60.17 1.09
CA ASN A 197 39.52 -61.43 1.83
C ASN A 197 39.04 -62.62 1.00
N GLN A 198 37.99 -62.44 0.19
CA GLN A 198 37.53 -63.47 -0.72
C GLN A 198 38.61 -63.79 -1.77
N GLN A 199 39.24 -62.77 -2.36
CA GLN A 199 40.36 -62.97 -3.29
C GLN A 199 41.53 -63.74 -2.65
N VAL A 200 41.86 -63.46 -1.38
CA VAL A 200 42.89 -64.20 -0.65
C VAL A 200 42.48 -65.65 -0.42
N ALA A 201 41.22 -65.92 -0.09
CA ALA A 201 40.70 -67.28 0.07
C ALA A 201 40.78 -68.07 -1.25
N ASP A 202 40.39 -67.45 -2.37
CA ASP A 202 40.44 -68.06 -3.70
C ASP A 202 41.88 -68.37 -4.11
N LEU A 203 42.81 -67.42 -3.90
CA LEU A 203 44.25 -67.63 -4.13
C LEU A 203 44.80 -68.79 -3.30
N ASN A 204 44.37 -68.91 -2.04
CA ASN A 204 44.82 -69.98 -1.15
C ASN A 204 44.31 -71.36 -1.62
N ASN A 205 43.08 -71.43 -2.13
CA ASN A 205 42.53 -72.64 -2.74
C ASN A 205 43.30 -73.01 -4.02
N SER A 206 43.61 -72.04 -4.89
CA SER A 206 44.46 -72.28 -6.06
C SER A 206 45.85 -72.79 -5.67
N LEU A 207 46.46 -72.21 -4.64
CA LEU A 207 47.76 -72.65 -4.12
C LEU A 207 47.71 -74.11 -3.63
N GLN A 208 46.66 -74.48 -2.90
CA GLN A 208 46.45 -75.86 -2.45
C GLN A 208 46.34 -76.83 -3.63
N THR A 209 45.55 -76.49 -4.65
CA THR A 209 45.42 -77.31 -5.87
C THR A 209 46.77 -77.48 -6.58
N ILE A 210 47.52 -76.40 -6.76
CA ILE A 210 48.86 -76.45 -7.38
C ILE A 210 49.80 -77.32 -6.55
N SER A 211 49.78 -77.20 -5.22
CA SER A 211 50.61 -78.01 -4.34
C SER A 211 50.29 -79.51 -4.42
N ALA A 212 49.01 -79.86 -4.55
CA ALA A 212 48.58 -81.24 -4.73
C ALA A 212 49.01 -81.80 -6.09
N ASN A 213 48.87 -81.01 -7.16
CA ASN A 213 49.32 -81.39 -8.49
C ASN A 213 50.84 -81.59 -8.54
N LEU A 214 51.61 -80.70 -7.89
CA LEU A 214 53.06 -80.84 -7.80
C LEU A 214 53.46 -82.13 -7.06
N ALA A 215 52.78 -82.47 -5.97
CA ALA A 215 53.03 -83.72 -5.24
C ALA A 215 52.73 -84.96 -6.11
N ASN A 216 51.64 -84.94 -6.88
CA ASN A 216 51.29 -86.03 -7.79
C ASN A 216 52.33 -86.20 -8.91
N GLU A 217 52.80 -85.10 -9.52
CA GLU A 217 53.86 -85.15 -10.53
C GLU A 217 55.19 -85.67 -9.97
N GLN A 218 55.53 -85.29 -8.73
CA GLN A 218 56.70 -85.84 -8.04
C GLN A 218 56.60 -87.36 -7.85
N ALA A 219 55.44 -87.85 -7.42
CA ALA A 219 55.20 -89.29 -7.26
C ALA A 219 55.24 -90.05 -8.61
N LEU A 220 54.68 -89.46 -9.66
CA LEU A 220 54.74 -90.03 -11.02
C LEU A 220 56.20 -90.12 -11.50
N ARG A 221 57.00 -89.07 -11.28
CA ARG A 221 58.41 -89.04 -11.64
C ARG A 221 59.22 -90.12 -10.91
N GLU A 222 58.94 -90.35 -9.62
CA GLU A 222 59.56 -91.44 -8.86
C GLU A 222 59.21 -92.81 -9.45
N THR A 223 57.95 -93.01 -9.86
CA THR A 223 57.49 -94.25 -10.49
C THR A 223 58.19 -94.49 -11.83
N LEU A 224 58.23 -93.46 -12.69
CA LEU A 224 58.89 -93.54 -13.99
C LEU A 224 60.39 -93.81 -13.86
N GLU A 225 61.05 -93.28 -12.83
CA GLU A 225 62.47 -93.56 -12.58
C GLU A 225 62.69 -95.04 -12.19
N VAL A 226 61.78 -95.62 -11.40
CA VAL A 226 61.81 -97.06 -11.08
C VAL A 226 61.58 -97.90 -12.33
N ASP A 227 60.57 -97.58 -13.14
CA ASP A 227 60.26 -98.30 -14.38
C ASP A 227 61.43 -98.25 -15.37
N LYS A 228 62.05 -97.08 -15.52
CA LYS A 228 63.27 -96.91 -16.33
C LYS A 228 64.39 -97.83 -15.85
N ASN A 229 64.68 -97.85 -14.54
CA ASN A 229 65.73 -98.72 -13.99
C ASN A 229 65.43 -100.21 -14.21
N ASN A 230 64.16 -100.62 -14.10
CA ASN A 230 63.73 -101.99 -14.38
C ASN A 230 63.93 -102.35 -15.86
N LEU A 231 63.54 -101.45 -16.78
CA LEU A 231 63.75 -101.63 -18.22
C LEU A 231 65.24 -101.70 -18.56
N GLU A 232 66.08 -100.83 -17.97
CA GLU A 232 67.53 -100.89 -18.17
C GLU A 232 68.13 -102.24 -17.71
N ALA A 233 67.64 -102.79 -16.59
CA ALA A 233 68.04 -104.10 -16.11
C ALA A 233 67.57 -105.25 -17.03
N GLU A 234 66.33 -105.19 -17.51
CA GLU A 234 65.77 -106.18 -18.44
C GLU A 234 66.49 -106.17 -19.79
N LEU A 235 66.83 -104.98 -20.30
CA LEU A 235 67.59 -104.79 -21.53
C LEU A 235 69.03 -105.29 -21.39
N ALA A 236 69.65 -105.13 -20.21
CA ALA A 236 70.94 -105.74 -19.90
C ALA A 236 70.86 -107.28 -19.87
N ALA A 237 69.82 -107.86 -19.26
CA ALA A 237 69.61 -109.30 -19.23
C ALA A 237 69.33 -109.88 -20.62
N GLN A 238 68.56 -109.19 -21.47
CA GLN A 238 68.35 -109.58 -22.86
C GLN A 238 69.64 -109.52 -23.69
N ARG A 239 70.50 -108.52 -23.46
CA ARG A 239 71.83 -108.47 -24.11
C ARG A 239 72.70 -109.67 -23.74
N GLU A 240 72.70 -110.06 -22.46
CA GLU A 240 73.43 -111.26 -22.00
C GLU A 240 72.86 -112.55 -22.61
N GLN A 241 71.53 -112.66 -22.76
CA GLN A 241 70.90 -113.78 -23.46
C GLN A 241 71.21 -113.80 -24.97
N MET A 242 71.24 -112.64 -25.63
CA MET A 242 71.62 -112.52 -27.03
C MET A 242 73.08 -112.92 -27.25
N GLU A 243 74.00 -112.50 -26.38
CA GLU A 243 75.41 -112.89 -26.40
C GLU A 243 75.59 -114.41 -26.17
N GLY A 244 74.71 -115.02 -25.36
CA GLY A 244 74.64 -116.48 -25.15
C GLY A 244 74.05 -117.27 -26.33
N LEU A 245 73.07 -116.70 -27.03
CA LEU A 245 72.44 -117.30 -28.22
C LEU A 245 73.31 -117.11 -29.48
N GLU A 246 74.10 -116.04 -29.57
CA GLU A 246 75.07 -115.80 -30.65
C GLU A 246 76.25 -116.80 -30.60
N MET A 247 76.46 -117.49 -29.47
CA MET A 247 77.35 -118.65 -29.34
C MET A 247 76.72 -120.00 -29.69
N ALA A 248 75.41 -120.09 -29.97
CA ALA A 248 74.68 -121.33 -30.21
C ALA A 248 73.81 -121.28 -31.48
N GLU A 249 74.47 -121.55 -32.61
CA GLU A 249 73.93 -122.15 -33.84
C GLU A 249 72.86 -121.41 -34.70
N VAL A 250 73.30 -120.95 -35.88
CA VAL A 250 72.70 -121.15 -37.22
C VAL A 250 71.17 -121.00 -37.39
N GLY A 251 70.73 -119.93 -38.10
CA GLY A 251 69.35 -119.87 -38.63
C GLY A 251 68.85 -118.53 -39.21
N GLY A 252 69.66 -117.81 -40.00
CA GLY A 252 69.42 -116.40 -40.41
C GLY A 252 68.35 -116.12 -41.49
N ALA A 253 67.18 -116.77 -41.48
CA ALA A 253 66.13 -116.48 -42.48
C ALA A 253 64.72 -116.23 -41.92
N ASN A 254 64.41 -116.60 -40.67
CA ASN A 254 63.09 -116.38 -40.07
C ASN A 254 63.01 -115.07 -39.26
N TYR A 255 64.13 -114.63 -38.67
CA TYR A 255 64.19 -113.40 -37.89
C TYR A 255 64.14 -112.13 -38.73
N GLN A 256 64.62 -112.18 -39.99
CA GLN A 256 64.59 -111.01 -40.87
C GLN A 256 63.15 -110.64 -41.27
N ASN A 257 62.31 -111.61 -41.64
CA ASN A 257 60.91 -111.32 -42.00
C ASN A 257 60.11 -110.84 -40.79
N MET A 258 60.29 -111.44 -39.61
CA MET A 258 59.61 -111.00 -38.39
C MET A 258 60.09 -109.60 -37.95
N TYR A 259 61.37 -109.27 -38.17
CA TYR A 259 61.91 -107.94 -37.93
C TYR A 259 61.36 -106.91 -38.92
N ASP A 260 61.29 -107.26 -40.21
CA ASP A 260 60.74 -106.39 -41.25
C ASP A 260 59.24 -106.11 -41.03
N ASP A 261 58.45 -107.13 -40.67
CA ASP A 261 57.02 -107.00 -40.33
C ASP A 261 56.81 -106.13 -39.08
N LEU A 262 57.61 -106.34 -38.02
CA LEU A 262 57.54 -105.52 -36.80
C LEU A 262 57.98 -104.07 -37.07
N GLN A 263 58.95 -103.88 -37.97
CA GLN A 263 59.41 -102.56 -38.38
C GLN A 263 58.34 -101.82 -39.20
N GLU A 264 57.57 -102.52 -40.03
CA GLU A 264 56.42 -101.97 -40.74
C GLU A 264 55.28 -101.60 -39.77
N GLU A 265 54.97 -102.44 -38.78
CA GLU A 265 53.96 -102.15 -37.75
C GLU A 265 54.36 -100.93 -36.90
N VAL A 266 55.62 -100.85 -36.46
CA VAL A 266 56.15 -99.67 -35.74
C VAL A 266 56.10 -98.42 -36.61
N SER A 267 56.38 -98.53 -37.92
CA SER A 267 56.27 -97.41 -38.86
C SER A 267 54.81 -96.93 -38.99
N ASN A 268 53.86 -97.86 -39.11
CA ASN A 268 52.44 -97.52 -39.22
C ASN A 268 51.90 -96.89 -37.92
N ILE A 269 52.27 -97.42 -36.76
CA ILE A 269 51.94 -96.83 -35.45
C ILE A 269 52.58 -95.44 -35.31
N SER A 270 53.79 -95.23 -35.81
CA SER A 270 54.42 -93.90 -35.81
C SER A 270 53.65 -92.90 -36.68
N ILE A 271 53.15 -93.33 -37.85
CA ILE A 271 52.35 -92.47 -38.74
C ILE A 271 51.00 -92.14 -38.08
N GLU A 272 50.33 -93.13 -37.47
CA GLU A 272 49.06 -92.91 -36.77
C GLU A 272 49.22 -92.00 -35.55
N ARG A 273 50.31 -92.15 -34.78
CA ARG A 273 50.66 -91.22 -33.71
C ARG A 273 50.82 -89.80 -34.24
N ASP A 274 51.55 -89.63 -35.34
CA ASP A 274 51.81 -88.30 -35.90
C ASP A 274 50.52 -87.65 -36.41
N ASP A 275 49.60 -88.42 -37.00
CA ASP A 275 48.26 -87.94 -37.39
C ASP A 275 47.40 -87.53 -36.18
N LEU A 276 47.36 -88.37 -35.14
CA LEU A 276 46.66 -88.04 -33.89
C LEU A 276 47.26 -86.78 -33.22
N GLN A 277 48.57 -86.60 -33.30
CA GLN A 277 49.25 -85.41 -32.77
C GLN A 277 48.84 -84.15 -33.53
N LEU A 278 48.67 -84.23 -34.85
CA LEU A 278 48.15 -83.13 -35.67
C LEU A 278 46.68 -82.83 -35.32
N GLN A 279 45.82 -83.84 -35.19
CA GLN A 279 44.42 -83.65 -34.80
C GLN A 279 44.30 -83.00 -33.40
N ILE A 280 45.14 -83.41 -32.44
CA ILE A 280 45.19 -82.77 -31.12
C ILE A 280 45.61 -81.31 -31.23
N SER A 281 46.57 -80.99 -32.10
CA SER A 281 47.00 -79.61 -32.36
C SER A 281 45.86 -78.77 -32.93
N ASP A 282 45.13 -79.29 -33.91
CA ASP A 282 44.01 -78.58 -34.53
C ASP A 282 42.86 -78.33 -33.52
N ILE A 283 42.50 -79.34 -32.72
CA ILE A 283 41.51 -79.20 -31.65
C ILE A 283 41.96 -78.18 -30.60
N THR A 284 43.26 -78.11 -30.31
CA THR A 284 43.83 -77.13 -29.37
C THR A 284 43.66 -75.72 -29.90
N ILE A 285 43.93 -75.51 -31.20
CA ILE A 285 43.73 -74.22 -31.87
C ILE A 285 42.26 -73.82 -31.87
N GLU A 286 41.34 -74.73 -32.22
CA GLU A 286 39.90 -74.46 -32.22
C GLU A 286 39.37 -74.11 -30.82
N ARG A 287 39.84 -74.81 -29.79
CA ARG A 287 39.52 -74.49 -28.39
C ARG A 287 40.00 -73.08 -28.03
N ASP A 288 41.23 -72.72 -28.40
CA ASP A 288 41.79 -71.41 -28.05
C ASP A 288 41.04 -70.27 -28.77
N ASP A 289 40.61 -70.49 -30.02
CA ASP A 289 39.75 -69.54 -30.74
C ASP A 289 38.37 -69.39 -30.08
N LEU A 290 37.74 -70.48 -29.66
CA LEU A 290 36.48 -70.44 -28.91
C LEU A 290 36.62 -69.72 -27.56
N ILE A 291 37.73 -69.91 -26.85
CA ILE A 291 38.02 -69.18 -25.61
C ILE A 291 38.10 -67.67 -25.89
N GLN A 292 38.76 -67.27 -26.98
CA GLN A 292 38.85 -65.86 -27.37
C GLN A 292 37.47 -65.29 -27.71
N GLN A 293 36.66 -66.00 -28.50
CA GLN A 293 35.30 -65.56 -28.82
C GLN A 293 34.42 -65.39 -27.58
N VAL A 294 34.52 -66.31 -26.61
CA VAL A 294 33.79 -66.19 -25.33
C VAL A 294 34.25 -64.96 -24.54
N SER A 295 35.55 -64.68 -24.52
CA SER A 295 36.09 -63.47 -23.89
C SER A 295 35.54 -62.20 -24.53
N ASP A 296 35.55 -62.13 -25.86
CA ASP A 296 35.05 -60.97 -26.61
C ASP A 296 33.55 -60.74 -26.38
N ILE A 297 32.75 -61.81 -26.39
CA ILE A 297 31.31 -61.75 -26.06
C ILE A 297 31.09 -61.26 -24.62
N SER A 298 31.94 -61.69 -23.67
CA SER A 298 31.85 -61.21 -22.28
C SER A 298 32.11 -59.71 -22.19
N ILE A 299 33.11 -59.19 -22.91
CA ILE A 299 33.42 -57.75 -22.97
C ILE A 299 32.26 -56.98 -23.60
N GLU A 300 31.68 -57.48 -24.70
CA GLU A 300 30.53 -56.83 -25.35
C GLU A 300 29.30 -56.79 -24.43
N ARG A 301 29.02 -57.88 -23.70
CA ARG A 301 27.96 -57.92 -22.68
C ARG A 301 28.17 -56.85 -21.62
N ASP A 302 29.38 -56.73 -21.09
CA ASP A 302 29.68 -55.77 -20.02
C ASP A 302 29.52 -54.33 -20.51
N ASN A 303 29.95 -54.04 -21.74
CA ASN A 303 29.73 -52.73 -22.38
C ASN A 303 28.24 -52.43 -22.59
N LEU A 304 27.45 -53.41 -23.05
CA LEU A 304 26.00 -53.26 -23.19
C LEU A 304 25.32 -53.01 -21.84
N GLN A 305 25.80 -53.65 -20.77
CA GLN A 305 25.25 -53.45 -19.43
C GLN A 305 25.52 -52.03 -18.89
N ILE A 306 26.69 -51.46 -19.21
CA ILE A 306 27.00 -50.05 -18.91
C ILE A 306 26.05 -49.13 -19.69
N GLN A 307 25.86 -49.35 -21.00
CA GLN A 307 24.95 -48.53 -21.81
C GLN A 307 23.50 -48.57 -21.29
N VAL A 308 23.01 -49.74 -20.87
CA VAL A 308 21.68 -49.88 -20.26
C VAL A 308 21.58 -49.07 -18.96
N SER A 309 22.62 -49.08 -18.14
CA SER A 309 22.67 -48.27 -16.91
C SER A 309 22.61 -46.77 -17.22
N ASP A 310 23.39 -46.31 -18.19
CA ASP A 310 23.43 -44.89 -18.60
C ASP A 310 22.07 -44.43 -19.13
N ILE A 311 21.42 -45.24 -19.98
CA ILE A 311 20.07 -44.96 -20.49
C ILE A 311 19.05 -44.92 -19.34
N SER A 312 19.19 -45.78 -18.33
CA SER A 312 18.29 -45.75 -17.16
C SER A 312 18.45 -44.45 -16.37
N ILE A 313 19.68 -43.97 -16.18
CA ILE A 313 19.96 -42.70 -15.52
C ILE A 313 19.38 -41.52 -16.32
N GLU A 314 19.55 -41.52 -17.64
CA GLU A 314 18.99 -40.48 -18.51
C GLU A 314 17.46 -40.45 -18.45
N ARG A 315 16.81 -41.62 -18.48
CA ARG A 315 15.36 -41.75 -18.30
C ARG A 315 14.90 -41.13 -16.98
N ASP A 316 15.58 -41.43 -15.88
CA ASP A 316 15.21 -40.93 -14.56
C ASP A 316 15.37 -39.41 -14.46
N ASN A 317 16.43 -38.86 -15.07
CA ASN A 317 16.61 -37.41 -15.18
C ASN A 317 15.50 -36.74 -16.00
N LEU A 318 15.10 -37.34 -17.13
CA LEU A 318 13.99 -36.85 -17.94
C LEU A 318 12.66 -36.90 -17.17
N GLN A 319 12.43 -37.95 -16.38
CA GLN A 319 11.26 -38.08 -15.51
C GLN A 319 11.18 -36.90 -14.52
N ILE A 320 12.30 -36.55 -13.89
CA ILE A 320 12.39 -35.40 -12.97
C ILE A 320 12.09 -34.09 -13.69
N GLN A 321 12.65 -33.87 -14.89
CA GLN A 321 12.37 -32.67 -15.68
C GLN A 321 10.87 -32.54 -16.03
N VAL A 322 10.22 -33.64 -16.40
CA VAL A 322 8.77 -33.66 -16.70
C VAL A 322 7.95 -33.31 -15.45
N SER A 323 8.32 -33.83 -14.27
CA SER A 323 7.65 -33.49 -13.01
C SER A 323 7.81 -32.01 -12.66
N ASN A 324 8.99 -31.43 -12.87
CA ASN A 324 9.25 -30.01 -12.64
C ASN A 324 8.42 -29.13 -13.58
N LEU A 325 8.39 -29.44 -14.88
CA LEU A 325 7.57 -28.72 -15.86
C LEU A 325 6.07 -28.81 -15.57
N THR A 326 5.61 -29.96 -15.04
CA THR A 326 4.22 -30.13 -14.62
C THR A 326 3.90 -29.19 -13.45
N THR A 327 4.79 -29.11 -12.47
CA THR A 327 4.64 -28.20 -11.32
C THR A 327 4.65 -26.73 -11.75
N GLU A 328 5.55 -26.35 -12.66
CA GLU A 328 5.60 -24.99 -13.22
C GLU A 328 4.30 -24.62 -13.95
N LYS A 329 3.78 -25.53 -14.77
CA LYS A 329 2.50 -25.35 -15.45
C LYS A 329 1.35 -25.13 -14.47
N ASP A 330 1.30 -25.91 -13.38
CA ASP A 330 0.24 -25.77 -12.37
C ASP A 330 0.34 -24.43 -11.63
N ASN A 331 1.55 -23.98 -11.32
CA ASN A 331 1.79 -22.65 -10.73
C ASN A 331 1.34 -21.52 -11.67
N LEU A 332 1.68 -21.60 -12.96
CA LEU A 332 1.21 -20.63 -13.98
C LEU A 332 -0.31 -20.64 -14.12
N ALA A 333 -0.96 -21.80 -13.99
CA ALA A 333 -2.41 -21.89 -14.01
C ALA A 333 -3.04 -21.17 -12.80
N LEU A 334 -2.46 -21.31 -11.61
CA LEU A 334 -2.89 -20.58 -10.40
C LEU A 334 -2.67 -19.07 -10.54
N GLU A 335 -1.52 -18.65 -11.06
CA GLU A 335 -1.22 -17.23 -11.32
C GLU A 335 -2.24 -16.63 -12.30
N LYS A 336 -2.57 -17.34 -13.38
CA LYS A 336 -3.62 -16.95 -14.32
C LYS A 336 -4.97 -16.76 -13.64
N VAL A 337 -5.37 -17.66 -12.75
CA VAL A 337 -6.64 -17.54 -12.00
C VAL A 337 -6.63 -16.30 -11.10
N SER A 338 -5.52 -16.07 -10.37
CA SER A 338 -5.35 -14.87 -9.53
C SER A 338 -5.43 -13.57 -10.34
N PHE A 339 -4.77 -13.55 -11.49
CA PHE A 339 -4.79 -12.40 -12.39
C PHE A 339 -6.19 -12.11 -12.93
N LEU A 340 -6.93 -13.14 -13.35
CA LEU A 340 -8.33 -13.00 -13.79
C LEU A 340 -9.24 -12.49 -12.67
N ALA A 341 -9.03 -12.94 -11.42
CA ALA A 341 -9.77 -12.41 -10.27
C ALA A 341 -9.48 -10.92 -10.05
N SER A 342 -8.22 -10.50 -10.17
CA SER A 342 -7.81 -9.09 -10.06
C SER A 342 -8.46 -8.23 -11.15
N ILE A 343 -8.53 -8.72 -12.40
CA ILE A 343 -9.25 -8.04 -13.48
C ILE A 343 -10.73 -7.87 -13.13
N SER A 344 -11.39 -8.91 -12.63
CA SER A 344 -12.80 -8.86 -12.25
C SER A 344 -13.07 -7.83 -11.14
N GLN A 345 -12.17 -7.74 -10.15
CA GLN A 345 -12.24 -6.72 -9.11
C GLN A 345 -12.08 -5.30 -9.68
N LEU A 346 -11.09 -5.08 -10.55
CA LEU A 346 -10.89 -3.79 -11.21
C LEU A 346 -12.09 -3.40 -12.07
N GLN A 347 -12.67 -4.34 -12.82
CA GLN A 347 -13.88 -4.09 -13.59
C GLN A 347 -15.04 -3.64 -12.68
N THR A 348 -15.20 -4.30 -11.53
CA THR A 348 -16.23 -3.94 -10.54
C THR A 348 -16.00 -2.53 -9.99
N ALA A 349 -14.76 -2.19 -9.63
CA ALA A 349 -14.40 -0.85 -9.15
C ALA A 349 -14.67 0.22 -10.22
N VAL A 350 -14.34 -0.05 -11.49
CA VAL A 350 -14.63 0.87 -12.61
C VAL A 350 -16.13 1.09 -12.78
N GLN A 351 -16.96 0.06 -12.66
CA GLN A 351 -18.42 0.22 -12.74
C GLN A 351 -18.97 1.05 -11.58
N GLN A 352 -18.46 0.85 -10.37
CA GLN A 352 -18.84 1.65 -9.20
C GLN A 352 -18.46 3.12 -9.39
N GLU A 353 -17.24 3.38 -9.87
CA GLU A 353 -16.79 4.76 -10.09
C GLU A 353 -17.58 5.43 -11.21
N LYS A 354 -17.92 4.71 -12.27
CA LYS A 354 -18.81 5.20 -13.33
C LYS A 354 -20.19 5.58 -12.77
N ALA A 355 -20.78 4.75 -11.92
CA ALA A 355 -22.05 5.05 -11.27
C ALA A 355 -21.95 6.30 -10.36
N ARG A 356 -20.83 6.46 -9.65
CA ARG A 356 -20.55 7.64 -8.82
C ARG A 356 -20.44 8.92 -9.65
N VAL A 357 -19.76 8.86 -10.80
CA VAL A 357 -19.67 9.98 -11.75
C VAL A 357 -21.04 10.38 -12.26
N THR A 358 -21.85 9.42 -12.74
CA THR A 358 -23.21 9.69 -13.21
C THR A 358 -24.10 10.31 -12.13
N ALA A 359 -23.98 9.85 -10.88
CA ALA A 359 -24.68 10.46 -9.76
C ALA A 359 -24.23 11.92 -9.53
N LYS A 360 -22.92 12.20 -9.64
CA LYS A 360 -22.38 13.54 -9.45
C LYS A 360 -22.75 14.49 -10.60
N GLU A 361 -22.80 14.01 -11.83
CA GLU A 361 -23.30 14.75 -12.99
C GLU A 361 -24.76 15.15 -12.79
N THR A 362 -25.59 14.22 -12.29
CA THR A 362 -27.00 14.50 -11.98
C THR A 362 -27.13 15.57 -10.89
N GLU A 363 -26.33 15.49 -9.83
CA GLU A 363 -26.30 16.49 -8.76
C GLU A 363 -25.87 17.87 -9.29
N LEU A 364 -24.84 17.92 -10.14
CA LEU A 364 -24.36 19.16 -10.77
C LEU A 364 -25.46 19.79 -11.64
N GLN A 365 -26.20 18.97 -12.40
CA GLN A 365 -27.28 19.45 -13.24
C GLN A 365 -28.46 20.01 -12.42
N ASN A 366 -28.76 19.40 -11.28
CA ASN A 366 -29.73 19.92 -10.32
C ASN A 366 -29.28 21.27 -9.74
N GLN A 367 -28.00 21.38 -9.36
CA GLN A 367 -27.42 22.64 -8.86
C GLN A 367 -27.45 23.74 -9.94
N GLN A 368 -27.11 23.41 -11.19
CA GLN A 368 -27.19 24.37 -12.30
C GLN A 368 -28.61 24.87 -12.51
N THR A 369 -29.61 23.99 -12.42
CA THR A 369 -31.03 24.35 -12.51
C THR A 369 -31.42 25.31 -11.38
N LEU A 370 -30.97 25.04 -10.15
CA LEU A 370 -31.21 25.94 -9.01
C LEU A 370 -30.54 27.31 -9.21
N VAL A 371 -29.30 27.35 -9.67
CA VAL A 371 -28.58 28.60 -9.97
C VAL A 371 -29.33 29.42 -11.01
N ASN A 372 -29.78 28.78 -12.10
CA ASN A 372 -30.56 29.45 -13.13
C ASN A 372 -31.86 30.04 -12.55
N ASN A 373 -32.58 29.28 -11.70
CA ASN A 373 -33.80 29.77 -11.06
C ASN A 373 -33.54 30.98 -10.14
N LEU A 374 -32.48 30.91 -9.33
CA LEU A 374 -32.07 32.02 -8.45
C LEU A 374 -31.62 33.26 -9.24
N GLN A 375 -30.97 33.08 -10.39
CA GLN A 375 -30.63 34.19 -11.29
C GLN A 375 -31.87 34.88 -11.85
N VAL A 376 -32.88 34.10 -12.26
CA VAL A 376 -34.19 34.64 -12.71
C VAL A 376 -34.88 35.41 -11.57
N GLU A 377 -34.89 34.85 -10.36
CA GLU A 377 -35.47 35.52 -9.19
C GLU A 377 -34.73 36.80 -8.82
N ASN A 378 -33.38 36.78 -8.81
CA ASN A 378 -32.57 37.98 -8.59
C ASN A 378 -32.84 39.05 -9.66
N GLY A 379 -33.03 38.67 -10.93
CA GLY A 379 -33.40 39.61 -11.98
C GLY A 379 -34.73 40.30 -11.69
N LYS A 380 -35.76 39.53 -11.28
CA LYS A 380 -37.06 40.09 -10.87
C LYS A 380 -36.94 41.01 -9.65
N LEU A 381 -36.15 40.62 -8.65
CA LEU A 381 -35.93 41.45 -7.46
C LEU A 381 -35.18 42.74 -7.79
N GLN A 382 -34.22 42.69 -8.72
CA GLN A 382 -33.51 43.88 -9.21
C GLN A 382 -34.45 44.83 -9.95
N GLU A 383 -35.37 44.29 -10.78
CA GLU A 383 -36.41 45.07 -11.45
C GLU A 383 -37.35 45.74 -10.44
N GLN A 384 -37.86 44.98 -9.47
CA GLN A 384 -38.67 45.53 -8.38
C GLN A 384 -37.92 46.56 -7.52
N LEU A 385 -36.62 46.36 -7.29
CA LEU A 385 -35.80 47.31 -6.55
C LEU A 385 -35.59 48.60 -7.36
N ALA A 386 -35.39 48.51 -8.68
CA ALA A 386 -35.28 49.68 -9.55
C ALA A 386 -36.60 50.47 -9.58
N GLU A 387 -37.75 49.80 -9.66
CA GLU A 387 -39.07 50.43 -9.54
C GLU A 387 -39.26 51.13 -8.18
N ALA A 388 -38.87 50.47 -7.08
CA ALA A 388 -38.99 51.05 -5.74
C ALA A 388 -38.00 52.20 -5.49
N GLN A 389 -36.78 52.12 -6.04
CA GLN A 389 -35.79 53.19 -5.94
C GLN A 389 -36.18 54.40 -6.78
N ASP A 390 -36.78 54.21 -7.96
CA ASP A 390 -37.39 55.31 -8.69
C ASP A 390 -38.51 55.97 -7.85
N PHE A 391 -39.29 55.21 -7.10
CA PHE A 391 -40.29 55.79 -6.19
C PHE A 391 -39.69 56.61 -5.03
N SER A 392 -38.43 56.38 -4.65
CA SER A 392 -37.78 56.96 -3.46
C SER A 392 -36.83 58.14 -3.74
N ILE A 393 -36.57 58.52 -5.00
CA ILE A 393 -35.80 59.76 -5.29
C ILE A 393 -36.72 60.97 -5.10
N THR A 394 -37.10 61.22 -3.85
CA THR A 394 -37.58 62.53 -3.39
C THR A 394 -37.14 62.70 -1.93
N ASP A 395 -36.30 63.68 -1.65
CA ASP A 395 -35.77 63.98 -0.30
C ASP A 395 -36.86 64.50 0.67
N HIS A 396 -38.14 64.53 0.26
CA HIS A 396 -39.25 65.01 1.08
C HIS A 396 -40.56 64.29 0.76
N PRO A 397 -41.35 63.89 1.79
CA PRO A 397 -42.57 63.09 1.64
C PRO A 397 -43.68 63.74 0.79
N ASN A 398 -43.57 65.03 0.48
CA ASN A 398 -44.58 65.82 -0.23
C ASN A 398 -44.05 66.52 -1.50
N LYS A 399 -42.86 66.14 -1.99
CA LYS A 399 -42.25 66.79 -3.17
C LYS A 399 -41.95 65.76 -4.25
N LEU A 400 -42.63 65.81 -5.39
CA LEU A 400 -42.47 64.87 -6.50
C LEU A 400 -41.92 65.60 -7.74
N SER A 401 -41.12 64.93 -8.57
CA SER A 401 -40.69 65.55 -9.83
C SER A 401 -41.90 65.77 -10.75
N ALA A 402 -41.87 66.84 -11.55
CA ALA A 402 -42.95 67.17 -12.49
C ALA A 402 -43.18 66.05 -13.51
N SER A 403 -42.11 65.35 -13.92
CA SER A 403 -42.19 64.17 -14.79
C SER A 403 -42.92 63.01 -14.12
N LYS A 404 -42.70 62.73 -12.83
CA LYS A 404 -43.38 61.67 -12.10
C LYS A 404 -44.86 61.96 -11.87
N VAL A 405 -45.20 63.21 -11.52
CA VAL A 405 -46.60 63.64 -11.41
C VAL A 405 -47.31 63.49 -12.76
N TYR A 406 -46.66 63.92 -13.86
CA TYR A 406 -47.21 63.75 -15.20
C TYR A 406 -47.36 62.27 -15.59
N SER A 407 -46.32 61.46 -15.47
CA SER A 407 -46.34 60.04 -15.82
C SER A 407 -47.33 59.24 -14.98
N SER A 408 -47.49 59.53 -13.69
CA SER A 408 -48.51 58.90 -12.85
C SER A 408 -49.92 59.22 -13.32
N ILE A 409 -50.21 60.50 -13.59
CA ILE A 409 -51.52 60.91 -14.10
C ILE A 409 -51.78 60.26 -15.47
N VAL A 410 -50.80 60.26 -16.37
CA VAL A 410 -50.92 59.61 -17.68
C VAL A 410 -51.13 58.10 -17.54
N ASN A 411 -50.43 57.42 -16.64
CA ASN A 411 -50.62 55.98 -16.40
C ASN A 411 -52.01 55.67 -15.82
N ASP A 412 -52.53 56.50 -14.93
CA ASP A 412 -53.90 56.35 -14.40
C ASP A 412 -54.93 56.62 -15.50
N VAL A 413 -54.67 57.56 -16.41
CA VAL A 413 -55.48 57.79 -17.61
C VAL A 413 -55.45 56.57 -18.54
N VAL A 414 -54.28 55.98 -18.78
CA VAL A 414 -54.13 54.77 -19.62
C VAL A 414 -54.86 53.58 -18.99
N LYS A 415 -54.73 53.35 -17.68
CA LYS A 415 -55.49 52.31 -16.98
C LYS A 415 -57.00 52.54 -17.07
N ALA A 416 -57.45 53.79 -16.89
CA ALA A 416 -58.86 54.13 -17.05
C ALA A 416 -59.34 53.91 -18.50
N GLU A 417 -58.49 54.17 -19.50
CA GLU A 417 -58.79 53.90 -20.91
C GLU A 417 -58.88 52.39 -21.21
N GLU A 418 -57.98 51.58 -20.64
CA GLU A 418 -58.04 50.10 -20.71
C GLU A 418 -59.32 49.54 -20.07
N GLU A 419 -59.76 50.07 -18.92
CA GLU A 419 -61.02 49.68 -18.28
C GLU A 419 -62.26 50.11 -19.08
N LEU A 420 -62.14 51.13 -19.93
CA LEU A 420 -63.24 51.67 -20.74
C LEU A 420 -63.33 51.06 -22.16
N VAL A 421 -62.48 50.09 -22.52
CA VAL A 421 -62.43 49.45 -23.87
C VAL A 421 -63.79 48.90 -24.32
N ASN A 422 -64.66 48.47 -23.40
CA ASN A 422 -66.00 47.95 -23.69
C ASN A 422 -67.16 48.87 -23.21
N SER A 423 -66.85 50.12 -22.86
CA SER A 423 -67.81 51.11 -22.39
C SER A 423 -68.47 51.88 -23.55
N ARG A 424 -69.67 52.43 -23.33
CA ARG A 424 -70.28 53.41 -24.28
C ARG A 424 -69.71 54.81 -24.15
N TYR A 425 -68.80 55.03 -23.21
CA TYR A 425 -68.13 56.31 -22.95
C TYR A 425 -66.64 56.17 -23.26
N LYS A 426 -66.04 57.22 -23.82
CA LYS A 426 -64.60 57.31 -24.08
C LYS A 426 -64.01 58.50 -23.32
N LEU A 427 -62.74 58.39 -22.94
CA LEU A 427 -61.97 59.55 -22.48
C LEU A 427 -61.60 60.41 -23.68
N SER A 428 -61.64 61.73 -23.52
CA SER A 428 -61.29 62.68 -24.56
C SER A 428 -60.86 63.98 -23.90
N ASN A 429 -59.67 64.48 -24.24
CA ASN A 429 -59.07 65.73 -23.76
C ASN A 429 -59.17 65.91 -22.25
N ILE A 430 -58.19 65.38 -21.54
CA ILE A 430 -58.13 65.46 -20.08
C ILE A 430 -57.32 66.69 -19.70
N SER A 431 -57.95 67.65 -19.02
CA SER A 431 -57.30 68.86 -18.51
C SER A 431 -57.34 68.87 -17.00
N LEU A 432 -56.17 69.02 -16.37
CA LEU A 432 -56.03 69.11 -14.91
C LEU A 432 -55.39 70.44 -14.53
N ASN A 433 -56.00 71.11 -13.55
CA ASN A 433 -55.41 72.28 -12.90
C ASN A 433 -54.90 71.87 -11.52
N LEU A 434 -53.59 71.99 -11.32
CA LEU A 434 -52.91 71.63 -10.08
C LEU A 434 -52.42 72.90 -9.38
N LYS A 435 -52.71 73.00 -8.08
CA LYS A 435 -52.13 74.02 -7.19
C LYS A 435 -50.96 73.41 -6.44
N THR A 436 -49.76 73.81 -6.80
CA THR A 436 -48.53 73.23 -6.23
C THR A 436 -47.49 74.31 -5.99
N THR A 437 -46.52 74.05 -5.10
CA THR A 437 -45.31 74.88 -5.05
C THR A 437 -44.32 74.37 -6.08
N VAL A 438 -43.80 75.23 -6.95
CA VAL A 438 -42.85 74.84 -7.99
C VAL A 438 -41.44 75.25 -7.58
N GLU A 439 -40.53 74.29 -7.55
CA GLU A 439 -39.10 74.54 -7.33
C GLU A 439 -38.24 73.84 -8.38
N LYS A 440 -37.01 74.33 -8.56
CA LYS A 440 -36.06 73.73 -9.50
C LYS A 440 -35.07 72.86 -8.71
N GLY A 441 -35.19 71.54 -8.88
CA GLY A 441 -34.29 70.55 -8.29
C GLY A 441 -33.12 70.16 -9.20
N PRO A 442 -32.21 69.31 -8.71
CA PRO A 442 -30.99 68.90 -9.42
C PRO A 442 -31.27 68.14 -10.73
N GLU A 443 -32.42 67.45 -10.84
CA GLU A 443 -32.82 66.70 -12.05
C GLU A 443 -34.01 67.32 -12.81
N GLY A 444 -34.45 68.54 -12.45
CA GLY A 444 -35.53 69.25 -13.16
C GLY A 444 -36.56 69.90 -12.24
N THR A 445 -37.74 70.20 -12.79
CA THR A 445 -38.84 70.84 -12.05
C THR A 445 -39.45 69.88 -11.02
N ILE A 446 -39.63 70.33 -9.78
CA ILE A 446 -40.24 69.58 -8.68
C ILE A 446 -41.52 70.28 -8.26
N PHE A 447 -42.59 69.51 -8.06
CA PHE A 447 -43.86 69.95 -7.51
C PHE A 447 -43.98 69.53 -6.05
N GLY A 448 -44.10 70.51 -5.16
CA GLY A 448 -44.51 70.30 -3.78
C GLY A 448 -46.04 70.23 -3.70
N LEU A 449 -46.56 69.04 -3.37
CA LEU A 449 -47.98 68.81 -3.16
C LEU A 449 -48.30 69.07 -1.69
N LEU A 450 -49.12 70.10 -1.43
CA LEU A 450 -49.59 70.40 -0.08
C LEU A 450 -50.81 69.52 0.21
N ASP A 451 -50.90 68.98 1.43
CA ASP A 451 -52.15 68.38 1.88
C ASP A 451 -53.24 69.46 2.06
N TYR A 452 -54.50 69.04 1.98
CA TYR A 452 -55.66 69.94 1.96
C TYR A 452 -55.77 70.84 3.20
N GLU A 453 -55.30 70.37 4.35
CA GLU A 453 -55.33 71.14 5.59
C GLU A 453 -54.19 72.16 5.65
N SER A 454 -52.99 71.81 5.20
CA SER A 454 -51.82 72.69 5.14
C SER A 454 -51.96 73.77 4.07
N ALA A 455 -52.72 73.53 3.00
CA ALA A 455 -52.93 74.48 1.91
C ALA A 455 -53.76 75.73 2.32
N LYS A 456 -54.51 75.67 3.43
CA LYS A 456 -55.36 76.80 3.88
C LYS A 456 -54.57 77.97 4.45
N ASP A 457 -53.37 77.72 4.96
CA ASP A 457 -52.52 78.70 5.65
C ASP A 457 -51.35 79.24 4.79
N VAL A 458 -51.27 78.84 3.51
CA VAL A 458 -50.19 79.27 2.60
C VAL A 458 -50.60 80.54 1.85
N ASN A 459 -49.70 81.53 1.85
CA ASN A 459 -49.88 82.78 1.11
C ASN A 459 -50.11 82.47 -0.39
N SER A 460 -51.19 83.00 -0.97
CA SER A 460 -51.58 82.76 -2.37
C SER A 460 -50.51 83.17 -3.39
N ALA A 461 -49.55 84.03 -3.02
CA ALA A 461 -48.42 84.40 -3.87
C ALA A 461 -47.30 83.36 -3.94
N ALA A 462 -47.32 82.32 -3.08
CA ALA A 462 -46.29 81.28 -3.01
C ALA A 462 -46.69 79.95 -3.67
N ILE A 463 -47.91 79.86 -4.22
CA ILE A 463 -48.45 78.67 -4.89
C ILE A 463 -48.60 79.00 -6.39
N SER A 464 -48.19 78.06 -7.24
CA SER A 464 -48.34 78.15 -8.70
C SER A 464 -49.56 77.36 -9.16
N ASP A 465 -50.33 77.95 -10.09
CA ASP A 465 -51.35 77.22 -10.85
C ASP A 465 -50.70 76.61 -12.10
N ILE A 466 -50.80 75.29 -12.24
CA ILE A 466 -50.27 74.55 -13.39
C ILE A 466 -51.41 73.87 -14.11
N SER A 467 -51.59 74.18 -15.39
CA SER A 467 -52.53 73.49 -16.28
C SER A 467 -51.77 72.43 -17.06
N LEU A 468 -52.24 71.19 -17.01
CA LEU A 468 -51.73 70.09 -17.82
C LEU A 468 -52.85 69.57 -18.71
N ASP A 469 -52.62 69.59 -20.02
CA ASP A 469 -53.51 69.02 -21.02
C ASP A 469 -52.90 67.73 -21.56
N ILE A 470 -53.61 66.61 -21.36
CA ILE A 470 -53.19 65.28 -21.79
C ILE A 470 -54.04 64.89 -23.01
N VAL A 471 -53.36 64.72 -24.15
CA VAL A 471 -53.99 64.40 -25.44
C VAL A 471 -53.49 63.02 -25.90
N PRO A 472 -54.39 62.04 -26.13
CA PRO A 472 -54.01 60.73 -26.66
C PRO A 472 -53.36 60.84 -28.05
N SER A 473 -52.34 60.03 -28.32
CA SER A 473 -51.67 59.96 -29.63
C SER A 473 -51.56 58.49 -30.09
N ASP A 474 -52.04 58.18 -31.30
CA ASP A 474 -52.10 56.81 -31.86
C ASP A 474 -50.75 56.25 -32.37
N THR A 475 -49.61 56.71 -31.84
CA THR A 475 -48.27 56.32 -32.36
C THR A 475 -47.40 55.68 -31.27
N LEU A 476 -47.36 54.34 -31.27
CA LEU A 476 -46.40 53.56 -30.49
C LEU A 476 -45.18 53.22 -31.36
N ALA A 477 -44.00 53.71 -30.98
CA ALA A 477 -42.73 53.35 -31.62
C ALA A 477 -42.28 51.96 -31.16
N THR A 478 -42.20 50.99 -32.08
CA THR A 478 -41.65 49.66 -31.85
C THR A 478 -40.18 49.61 -32.28
N ASN A 479 -39.26 49.56 -31.31
CA ASN A 479 -37.85 49.25 -31.59
C ASN A 479 -37.72 47.75 -31.92
N VAL A 480 -37.51 47.42 -33.19
CA VAL A 480 -37.14 46.06 -33.63
C VAL A 480 -35.61 45.98 -33.62
N SER A 481 -35.04 45.13 -32.76
CA SER A 481 -33.61 44.80 -32.75
C SER A 481 -33.19 44.25 -34.12
N GLN A 482 -32.52 45.06 -34.93
CA GLN A 482 -32.02 44.69 -36.25
C GLN A 482 -30.70 43.91 -36.11
N LYS A 483 -30.46 42.90 -36.95
CA LYS A 483 -29.22 42.09 -36.91
C LYS A 483 -28.20 42.58 -37.94
N MET A 484 -26.93 42.46 -37.60
CA MET A 484 -25.80 42.88 -38.41
C MET A 484 -25.70 42.04 -39.69
N PRO A 485 -25.81 42.65 -40.88
CA PRO A 485 -25.66 41.92 -42.13
C PRO A 485 -24.22 41.42 -42.32
N ASN A 486 -24.07 40.27 -43.01
CA ASN A 486 -22.77 39.79 -43.46
C ASN A 486 -22.35 40.56 -44.72
N ILE A 487 -21.27 41.34 -44.61
CA ILE A 487 -20.76 42.23 -45.65
C ILE A 487 -19.35 41.85 -46.11
N LEU A 488 -18.81 40.71 -45.64
CA LEU A 488 -17.52 40.17 -46.06
C LEU A 488 -17.54 39.73 -47.54
N GLY A 489 -16.45 39.99 -48.27
CA GLY A 489 -16.30 39.70 -49.70
C GLY A 489 -16.98 40.71 -50.64
N LEU A 490 -17.68 41.71 -50.10
CA LEU A 490 -18.30 42.76 -50.91
C LEU A 490 -17.32 43.91 -51.19
N THR A 491 -17.49 44.57 -52.34
CA THR A 491 -16.78 45.82 -52.65
C THR A 491 -17.34 46.97 -51.82
N GLU A 492 -16.55 48.01 -51.58
CA GLU A 492 -16.97 49.14 -50.73
C GLU A 492 -18.32 49.75 -51.16
N THR A 493 -18.57 49.91 -52.46
CA THR A 493 -19.84 50.41 -52.98
C THR A 493 -21.02 49.51 -52.62
N ALA A 494 -20.83 48.18 -52.64
CA ALA A 494 -21.85 47.22 -52.25
C ALA A 494 -22.07 47.22 -50.74
N VAL A 495 -20.99 47.29 -49.94
CA VAL A 495 -21.07 47.41 -48.47
C VAL A 495 -21.85 48.65 -48.06
N ARG A 496 -21.51 49.82 -48.64
CA ARG A 496 -22.20 51.09 -48.33
C ARG A 496 -23.69 51.03 -48.65
N LYS A 497 -24.07 50.36 -49.75
CA LYS A 497 -25.48 50.17 -50.13
C LYS A 497 -26.22 49.25 -49.16
N VAL A 498 -25.58 48.16 -48.73
CA VAL A 498 -26.17 47.24 -47.75
C VAL A 498 -26.33 47.92 -46.40
N LEU A 499 -25.32 48.63 -45.90
CA LEU A 499 -25.41 49.33 -44.61
C LEU A 499 -26.45 50.46 -44.64
N LEU A 500 -26.56 51.21 -45.74
CA LEU A 500 -27.58 52.25 -45.90
C LEU A 500 -29.01 51.69 -45.84
N ASN A 501 -29.27 50.53 -46.46
CA ASN A 501 -30.57 49.87 -46.38
C ASN A 501 -30.93 49.42 -44.95
N TYR A 502 -29.91 49.24 -44.09
CA TYR A 502 -30.04 48.87 -42.69
C TYR A 502 -29.94 50.08 -41.75
N GLY A 503 -29.87 51.30 -42.29
CA GLY A 503 -29.71 52.53 -41.49
C GLY A 503 -28.36 52.67 -40.78
N LEU A 504 -27.35 51.87 -41.16
CA LEU A 504 -26.02 51.83 -40.53
C LEU A 504 -25.02 52.72 -41.26
N GLN A 505 -24.02 53.23 -40.52
CA GLN A 505 -22.96 54.08 -41.08
C GLN A 505 -21.68 53.27 -41.33
N LEU A 506 -21.04 53.51 -42.48
CA LEU A 506 -19.79 52.83 -42.85
C LEU A 506 -18.58 53.65 -42.41
N ASP A 507 -17.73 53.05 -41.56
CA ASP A 507 -16.36 53.51 -41.32
C ASP A 507 -15.38 52.58 -42.06
N ALA A 508 -14.77 53.08 -43.13
CA ALA A 508 -13.96 52.30 -44.05
C ALA A 508 -12.46 52.43 -43.72
N VAL A 509 -11.82 51.30 -43.42
CA VAL A 509 -10.38 51.20 -43.15
C VAL A 509 -9.71 50.40 -44.27
N TYR A 510 -8.59 50.87 -44.80
CA TYR A 510 -7.88 50.17 -45.88
C TYR A 510 -6.58 49.56 -45.35
N HIS A 511 -6.39 48.26 -45.60
CA HIS A 511 -5.19 47.53 -45.19
C HIS A 511 -4.45 46.99 -46.41
N ALA A 512 -3.18 47.37 -46.56
CA ALA A 512 -2.33 46.84 -47.62
C ALA A 512 -1.93 45.40 -47.30
N THR A 513 -2.11 44.47 -48.23
CA THR A 513 -1.86 43.03 -47.98
C THR A 513 -1.18 42.34 -49.16
N GLU A 514 -0.26 41.41 -48.88
CA GLU A 514 0.35 40.48 -49.86
C GLU A 514 -0.40 39.14 -49.94
N ASP A 515 -1.48 38.97 -49.18
CA ASP A 515 -2.22 37.71 -49.11
C ASP A 515 -2.95 37.42 -50.43
N LYS A 516 -2.51 36.37 -51.13
CA LYS A 516 -3.09 35.91 -52.41
C LYS A 516 -4.56 35.47 -52.30
N ASN A 517 -5.06 35.22 -51.09
CA ASN A 517 -6.44 34.83 -50.84
C ASN A 517 -7.39 36.03 -50.66
N LEU A 518 -6.86 37.25 -50.57
CA LEU A 518 -7.66 38.47 -50.43
C LEU A 518 -7.75 39.21 -51.76
N ILE A 519 -8.98 39.49 -52.18
CA ILE A 519 -9.24 40.23 -53.42
C ILE A 519 -9.15 41.73 -53.12
N ALA A 520 -8.24 42.43 -53.81
CA ALA A 520 -8.09 43.87 -53.71
C ALA A 520 -9.44 44.59 -53.92
N GLY A 521 -9.80 45.48 -53.00
CA GLY A 521 -11.04 46.25 -52.98
C GLY A 521 -12.22 45.59 -52.28
N GLN A 522 -12.08 44.36 -51.77
CA GLN A 522 -13.14 43.67 -51.02
C GLN A 522 -12.93 43.75 -49.49
N ALA A 523 -14.04 43.79 -48.76
CA ALA A 523 -14.07 43.72 -47.31
C ALA A 523 -13.65 42.31 -46.84
N PHE A 524 -12.66 42.22 -45.97
CA PHE A 524 -12.25 40.93 -45.38
C PHE A 524 -12.42 40.88 -43.87
N LYS A 525 -12.79 42.00 -43.24
CA LYS A 525 -13.15 42.07 -41.83
C LYS A 525 -14.24 43.11 -41.60
N GLN A 526 -15.18 42.81 -40.71
CA GLN A 526 -16.22 43.72 -40.24
C GLN A 526 -16.29 43.69 -38.71
N SER A 527 -16.71 44.80 -38.11
CA SER A 527 -17.08 44.89 -36.70
C SER A 527 -18.25 45.88 -36.57
N PRO A 528 -19.40 45.49 -35.98
CA PRO A 528 -19.72 44.20 -35.35
C PRO A 528 -19.74 42.97 -36.29
N ALA A 529 -19.65 41.77 -35.70
CA ALA A 529 -19.65 40.51 -36.47
C ALA A 529 -21.04 40.23 -37.08
N PRO A 530 -21.14 39.39 -38.13
CA PRO A 530 -22.44 39.03 -38.69
C PRO A 530 -23.41 38.48 -37.63
N ASP A 531 -24.69 38.78 -37.78
CA ASP A 531 -25.82 38.35 -36.93
C ASP A 531 -25.87 38.90 -35.49
N THR A 532 -24.95 39.80 -35.11
CA THR A 532 -25.04 40.53 -33.82
C THR A 532 -26.12 41.61 -33.86
N ALA A 533 -26.74 41.96 -32.73
CA ALA A 533 -27.71 43.05 -32.67
C ALA A 533 -27.04 44.40 -32.96
N VAL A 534 -27.70 45.25 -33.75
CA VAL A 534 -27.25 46.59 -34.14
C VAL A 534 -28.39 47.60 -34.09
N GLU A 535 -28.06 48.85 -33.77
CA GLU A 535 -29.02 49.96 -33.68
C GLU A 535 -28.95 50.86 -34.92
N GLU A 536 -30.06 51.54 -35.24
CA GLU A 536 -30.12 52.48 -36.38
C GLU A 536 -29.12 53.64 -36.16
N GLY A 537 -28.32 53.94 -37.17
CA GLY A 537 -27.26 54.96 -37.13
C GLY A 537 -25.91 54.49 -36.59
N GLN A 538 -25.79 53.23 -36.12
CA GLN A 538 -24.53 52.70 -35.58
C GLN A 538 -23.42 52.64 -36.65
N GLU A 539 -22.21 53.04 -36.26
CA GLU A 539 -21.01 52.93 -37.09
C GLU A 539 -20.50 51.49 -37.15
N VAL A 540 -20.22 51.03 -38.37
CA VAL A 540 -19.66 49.71 -38.68
C VAL A 540 -18.28 49.90 -39.27
N ILE A 541 -17.27 49.36 -38.60
CA ILE A 541 -15.89 49.38 -39.08
C ILE A 541 -15.71 48.22 -40.06
N VAL A 542 -15.29 48.54 -41.28
CA VAL A 542 -15.06 47.56 -42.34
C VAL A 542 -13.66 47.73 -42.90
N ILE A 543 -12.89 46.63 -42.91
CA ILE A 543 -11.53 46.63 -43.43
C ILE A 543 -11.51 46.07 -44.85
N PHE A 544 -11.10 46.91 -45.79
CA PHE A 544 -10.95 46.57 -47.21
C PHE A 544 -9.48 46.25 -47.54
N ALA A 545 -9.28 45.20 -48.33
CA ALA A 545 -7.95 44.86 -48.84
C ALA A 545 -7.50 45.89 -49.87
N LYS A 546 -6.30 46.46 -49.69
CA LYS A 546 -5.68 47.40 -50.61
C LYS A 546 -4.47 46.73 -51.28
N PRO A 547 -4.29 46.84 -52.61
CA PRO A 547 -3.09 46.34 -53.26
C PRO A 547 -1.87 47.18 -52.81
N LEU A 548 -0.73 46.52 -52.63
CA LEU A 548 0.55 47.20 -52.47
C LEU A 548 0.95 47.77 -53.83
N ASN A 549 1.11 49.10 -53.90
CA ASN A 549 1.49 49.80 -55.12
C ASN A 549 2.89 49.40 -55.59
#